data_AF-A0A2M8GBI3-F1
#
_entry.id   AF-A0A2M8GBI3-F1
#
_cell.length_a   1.000
_cell.length_b   1.000
_cell.length_c   1.000
_cell.angle_alpha   90.00
_cell.angle_beta   90.00
_cell.angle_gamma   90.00
#
_symmetry.space_group_name_H-M   'P 1'
#
loop_
_entity.id
_entity.type
_entity.pdbx_description
1 polymer ?
#
loop_
_entity_poly.entity_id
_entity_poly.type
_entity_poly.pdbx_seq_one_letter_code
_entity_poly.pdbx_strand_id
1 'polypeptide(L)'
;MLKPATVRIPEEFFREISNFVKKMKLDKSAYLREILKKGFEEDRRERLLSQYQSEELSAIEVCKMLNITPWEFFDILKKKNVTLNVTLEDWIDSMKLA
;
A
#
# COMPACT_ATOMS: atom_id res chain seq x y z
N MET A 1 1.49 2.59 23.84
CA MET A 1 1.78 4.00 24.23
C MET A 1 1.98 4.82 22.97
N LEU A 2 1.39 6.03 22.90
CA LEU A 2 1.64 6.96 21.79
C LEU A 2 2.96 7.71 22.02
N LYS A 3 3.69 8.00 20.94
CA LYS A 3 4.91 8.82 20.96
C LYS A 3 4.71 10.08 20.11
N PRO A 4 5.25 11.24 20.53
CA PRO A 4 5.19 12.46 19.72
C PRO A 4 6.10 12.32 18.49
N ALA A 5 5.63 12.83 17.35
CA ALA A 5 6.40 12.95 16.12
C ALA A 5 6.25 14.37 15.59
N THR A 6 7.38 15.02 15.25
CA THR A 6 7.39 16.37 14.68
C THR A 6 7.93 16.31 13.27
N VAL A 7 7.18 16.84 12.32
CA VAL A 7 7.56 16.91 10.90
C VAL A 7 7.34 18.33 10.40
N ARG A 8 8.23 18.79 9.53
CA ARG A 8 8.06 20.06 8.82
C ARG A 8 7.27 19.78 7.55
N ILE A 9 6.20 20.54 7.34
CA ILE A 9 5.37 20.47 6.13
C ILE A 9 5.20 21.87 5.53
N PRO A 10 4.90 21.99 4.23
CA PRO A 10 4.62 23.28 3.61
C PRO A 10 3.47 24.03 4.32
N GLU A 11 3.63 25.35 4.48
CA GLU A 11 2.67 26.22 5.17
C GLU A 11 1.28 26.15 4.54
N GLU A 12 1.21 26.12 3.21
CA GLU A 12 -0.06 26.02 2.47
C GLU A 12 -0.82 24.72 2.81
N PHE A 13 -0.12 23.59 2.81
CA PHE A 13 -0.70 22.29 3.16
C PHE A 13 -1.18 22.25 4.62
N PHE A 14 -0.40 22.85 5.53
CA PHE A 14 -0.83 22.96 6.93
C PHE A 14 -2.10 23.81 7.08
N ARG A 15 -2.24 24.90 6.31
CA ARG A 15 -3.45 25.73 6.30
C ARG A 15 -4.65 24.96 5.78
N GLU A 16 -4.49 24.20 4.70
CA GLU A 16 -5.54 23.37 4.13
C GLU A 16 -6.08 22.36 5.15
N ILE A 17 -5.19 21.56 5.77
CA ILE A 17 -5.56 20.59 6.81
C ILE A 17 -6.26 21.29 7.97
N SER A 18 -5.72 22.42 8.43
CA SER A 18 -6.27 23.14 9.58
C SER A 18 -7.68 23.68 9.29
N ASN A 19 -7.91 24.19 8.09
CA ASN A 19 -9.22 24.64 7.64
C ASN A 19 -10.22 23.47 7.55
N PHE A 20 -9.79 22.34 6.98
CA PHE A 20 -10.62 21.13 6.88
C PHE A 20 -11.05 20.61 8.26
N VAL A 21 -10.08 20.40 9.16
CA VAL A 21 -10.31 19.91 10.51
C VAL A 21 -11.25 20.84 11.28
N LYS A 22 -11.07 22.16 11.15
CA LYS A 22 -11.94 23.16 11.79
C LYS A 22 -13.36 23.11 11.23
N LYS A 23 -13.52 23.06 9.90
CA LYS A 23 -14.83 22.99 9.23
C LYS A 23 -15.60 21.73 9.64
N MET A 24 -14.89 20.60 9.76
CA MET A 24 -15.46 19.30 10.10
C MET A 24 -15.56 19.05 11.61
N LYS A 25 -15.14 19.99 12.46
CA LYS A 25 -15.08 19.88 13.93
C LYS A 25 -14.35 18.61 14.40
N LEU A 26 -13.26 18.26 13.73
CA LEU A 26 -12.44 17.08 14.06
C LEU A 26 -11.32 17.44 15.05
N ASP A 27 -10.81 16.44 15.79
CA ASP A 27 -9.53 16.59 16.49
C ASP A 27 -8.38 16.52 15.48
N LYS A 28 -7.55 17.57 15.44
CA LYS A 28 -6.44 17.67 14.50
C LYS A 28 -5.47 16.51 14.64
N SER A 29 -5.16 16.12 15.87
CA SER A 29 -4.19 15.05 16.13
C SER A 29 -4.74 13.69 15.73
N ALA A 30 -6.02 13.41 16.01
CA ALA A 30 -6.70 12.19 15.57
C ALA A 30 -6.78 12.10 14.05
N TYR A 31 -7.16 13.19 13.38
CA TYR A 31 -7.22 13.24 11.93
C TYR A 31 -5.84 13.00 11.29
N LEU A 32 -4.80 13.68 11.77
CA LEU A 32 -3.44 13.50 11.26
C LEU A 32 -2.93 12.08 11.48
N ARG A 33 -3.17 11.48 12.66
CA ARG A 33 -2.79 10.08 12.91
C ARG A 33 -3.46 9.12 11.94
N GLU A 34 -4.74 9.32 11.65
CA GLU A 34 -5.50 8.47 10.75
C GLU A 34 -5.01 8.59 9.30
N ILE A 35 -4.78 9.82 8.82
CA ILE A 35 -4.22 10.05 7.48
C ILE A 35 -2.80 9.50 7.36
N LEU A 36 -1.95 9.69 8.37
CA LEU A 36 -0.60 9.12 8.37
C LEU A 36 -0.63 7.59 8.31
N LYS A 37 -1.52 6.95 9.07
CA LYS A 37 -1.70 5.49 9.02
C LYS A 37 -2.15 5.02 7.64
N LYS A 38 -3.16 5.68 7.05
CA LYS A 38 -3.65 5.35 5.71
C LYS A 38 -2.58 5.55 4.64
N GLY A 39 -1.88 6.68 4.68
CA GLY A 39 -0.79 6.98 3.76
C GLY A 39 0.34 5.96 3.86
N PHE A 40 0.71 5.56 5.08
CA PHE A 40 1.75 4.54 5.29
C PHE A 40 1.35 3.16 4.76
N GLU A 41 0.10 2.73 4.95
CA GLU A 41 -0.36 1.45 4.40
C GLU A 41 -0.45 1.47 2.88
N GLU A 42 -0.81 2.60 2.27
CA GLU A 42 -0.80 2.77 0.82
C GLU A 42 0.63 2.67 0.26
N ASP A 43 1.54 3.47 0.81
CA ASP A 43 2.96 3.49 0.45
C ASP A 43 3.63 2.12 0.69
N ARG A 44 3.27 1.41 1.76
CA ARG A 44 3.70 0.02 2.00
C ARG A 44 3.25 -0.91 0.88
N ARG A 45 2.00 -0.81 0.43
CA ARG A 45 1.48 -1.62 -0.69
C ARG A 45 2.25 -1.35 -1.98
N GLU A 46 2.54 -0.08 -2.26
CA GLU A 46 3.28 0.31 -3.46
C GLU A 46 4.72 -0.18 -3.45
N ARG A 47 5.42 -0.09 -2.31
CA ARG A 47 6.76 -0.67 -2.15
C ARG A 47 6.79 -2.17 -2.40
N LEU A 48 5.88 -2.91 -1.76
CA LEU A 48 5.86 -4.38 -1.91
C LEU A 48 5.48 -4.80 -3.32
N LEU A 49 4.59 -4.07 -3.98
CA LEU A 49 4.28 -4.32 -5.39
C LEU A 49 5.47 -4.01 -6.31
N SER A 50 6.22 -2.95 -6.02
CA SER A 50 7.43 -2.62 -6.79
C SER A 50 8.49 -3.72 -6.66
N GLN A 51 8.66 -4.27 -5.45
CA GLN A 51 9.55 -5.41 -5.17
C GLN A 51 9.07 -6.70 -5.84
N TYR A 52 7.75 -6.91 -5.95
CA TYR A 52 7.21 -7.99 -6.76
C TYR A 52 7.62 -7.83 -8.23
N GLN A 53 7.41 -6.64 -8.80
CA GLN A 53 7.73 -6.35 -10.20
C GLN A 53 9.22 -6.47 -10.51
N SER A 54 10.12 -6.17 -9.56
CA SER A 54 11.56 -6.37 -9.71
C SER A 54 12.03 -7.80 -9.44
N GLU A 55 11.10 -8.76 -9.26
CA GLU A 55 11.38 -10.16 -8.93
C GLU A 55 12.11 -10.37 -7.60
N GLU A 56 12.15 -9.35 -6.73
CA GLU A 56 12.71 -9.45 -5.37
C GLU A 56 11.79 -10.21 -4.41
N LEU A 57 10.48 -10.17 -4.66
CA LEU A 57 9.46 -10.87 -3.88
C LEU A 57 8.56 -11.70 -4.79
N SER A 58 8.20 -12.89 -4.34
CA SER A 58 7.13 -13.68 -4.95
C SER A 58 5.74 -13.12 -4.60
N ALA A 59 4.74 -13.45 -5.42
CA ALA A 59 3.35 -13.08 -5.15
C ALA A 59 2.87 -13.55 -3.75
N ILE A 60 3.30 -14.75 -3.33
CA ILE A 60 2.92 -15.33 -2.04
C ILE A 60 3.56 -14.57 -0.88
N GLU A 61 4.82 -14.13 -1.02
CA GLU A 61 5.48 -13.31 0.00
C GLU A 61 4.78 -11.97 0.17
N VAL A 62 4.42 -11.31 -0.93
CA VAL A 62 3.64 -10.06 -0.88
C VAL A 62 2.29 -10.28 -0.20
N CYS A 63 1.57 -11.37 -0.54
CA CYS A 63 0.30 -11.72 0.11
C CYS A 63 0.47 -11.87 1.63
N LYS A 64 1.50 -12.60 2.08
CA LYS A 64 1.80 -12.78 3.52
C LYS A 64 2.14 -11.45 4.19
N MET A 65 2.97 -10.62 3.55
CA MET A 65 3.41 -9.34 4.10
C MET A 65 2.27 -8.31 4.17
N LEU A 66 1.32 -8.35 3.24
CA LEU A 66 0.13 -7.49 3.25
C LEU A 66 -1.04 -8.11 4.04
N ASN A 67 -0.91 -9.37 4.48
CA ASN A 67 -1.98 -10.15 5.10
C ASN A 67 -3.26 -10.15 4.25
N ILE A 68 -3.10 -10.43 2.96
CA ILE A 68 -4.18 -10.54 1.97
C ILE A 68 -4.17 -11.92 1.32
N THR A 69 -5.29 -12.28 0.73
CA THR A 69 -5.42 -13.49 -0.08
C THR A 69 -4.80 -13.32 -1.47
N PRO A 70 -4.44 -14.41 -2.17
CA PRO A 70 -4.00 -14.35 -3.56
C PRO A 70 -5.01 -13.66 -4.50
N TRP A 71 -6.32 -13.82 -4.23
CA TRP A 71 -7.38 -13.17 -5.02
C TRP A 71 -7.36 -11.65 -4.88
N GLU A 72 -7.20 -11.14 -3.66
CA GLU A 72 -7.06 -9.70 -3.41
C GLU A 72 -5.79 -9.15 -4.07
N PHE A 73 -4.71 -9.94 -4.10
CA PHE A 73 -3.48 -9.57 -4.81
C PHE A 73 -3.72 -9.47 -6.33
N PHE A 74 -4.42 -10.43 -6.95
CA PHE A 74 -4.76 -10.36 -8.37
C PHE A 74 -5.66 -9.16 -8.69
N ASP A 75 -6.59 -8.79 -7.81
CA ASP A 75 -7.38 -7.57 -7.96
C ASP A 75 -6.51 -6.31 -7.92
N ILE A 76 -5.48 -6.27 -7.07
CA ILE A 76 -4.51 -5.17 -7.02
C ILE A 76 -3.74 -5.08 -8.34
N LEU A 77 -3.22 -6.21 -8.84
CA LEU A 77 -2.50 -6.25 -10.13
C LEU A 77 -3.38 -5.76 -11.28
N LYS A 78 -4.62 -6.25 -11.35
CA LYS A 78 -5.60 -5.83 -12.36
C LYS A 78 -5.88 -4.33 -12.30
N LYS A 79 -6.12 -3.77 -11.11
CA LYS A 79 -6.39 -2.33 -10.93
C LYS A 79 -5.21 -1.45 -11.34
N LYS A 80 -3.98 -1.93 -11.15
CA LYS A 80 -2.75 -1.22 -11.53
C LYS A 80 -2.23 -1.57 -12.93
N ASN A 81 -2.96 -2.40 -13.68
CA ASN A 81 -2.58 -2.89 -15.01
C ASN A 81 -1.17 -3.53 -15.02
N VAL A 82 -0.88 -4.34 -14.00
CA VAL A 82 0.38 -5.07 -13.83
C VAL A 82 0.14 -6.54 -14.15
N THR A 83 1.01 -7.14 -14.96
CA THR A 83 0.94 -8.57 -15.28
C THR A 83 1.55 -9.42 -14.17
N LEU A 84 1.24 -10.73 -14.18
CA LEU A 84 1.95 -11.67 -13.34
C LEU A 84 3.40 -11.82 -13.83
N ASN A 85 4.33 -11.96 -12.90
CA ASN A 85 5.70 -12.39 -13.14
C ASN A 85 5.74 -13.92 -13.31
N VAL A 86 4.98 -14.41 -14.29
CA VAL A 86 4.88 -15.83 -14.64
C VAL A 86 4.91 -15.89 -16.16
N THR A 87 5.89 -16.62 -16.70
CA THR A 87 5.99 -16.84 -18.13
C THR A 87 5.03 -17.95 -18.58
N LEU A 88 4.81 -18.06 -19.89
CA LEU A 88 3.99 -19.15 -20.42
C LEU A 88 4.66 -20.51 -20.16
N GLU A 89 5.99 -20.53 -20.22
CA GLU A 89 6.83 -21.69 -19.94
C GLU A 89 6.64 -22.17 -18.49
N ASP A 90 6.70 -21.25 -17.52
CA ASP A 90 6.46 -21.56 -16.10
C ASP A 90 5.08 -22.20 -15.90
N TRP A 91 4.07 -21.67 -16.61
CA TRP A 91 2.71 -22.18 -16.52
C TRP A 91 2.58 -23.59 -17.12
N ILE A 92 3.15 -23.82 -18.31
CA ILE A 92 3.17 -25.13 -18.97
C ILE A 92 3.87 -26.18 -18.09
N ASP A 93 4.99 -25.83 -17.49
CA ASP A 93 5.75 -26.76 -16.64
C ASP A 93 4.97 -27.13 -15.36
N SER A 94 4.21 -26.19 -14.79
CA SER A 94 3.33 -26.47 -13.65
C SER A 94 2.25 -27.52 -13.96
N MET A 95 1.74 -27.56 -15.21
CA MET A 95 0.71 -28.53 -15.62
C MET A 95 1.25 -29.94 -15.82
N LYS A 96 2.54 -30.09 -16.15
CA LYS A 96 3.18 -31.41 -16.31
C LYS A 96 3.41 -32.11 -14.97
N LEU A 97 3.37 -31.35 -13.88
CA LEU A 97 3.60 -31.83 -12.52
C LEU A 97 2.31 -32.25 -11.79
N ALA A 98 1.14 -32.05 -12.41
CA ALA A 98 -0.19 -32.39 -11.89
C ALA A 98 -0.69 -33.73 -12.44
#